data_AF-A0A0G1VML4-F1
#
_entry.id   AF-A0A0G1VML4-F1
#
_cell.length_a   1.000
_cell.length_b   1.000
_cell.length_c   1.000
_cell.angle_alpha   90.00
_cell.angle_beta   90.00
_cell.angle_gamma   90.00
#
_symmetry.space_group_name_H-M   'P 1'
#
loop_
_entity.id
_entity.type
_entity.pdbx_description
1 polymer ?
#
loop_
_entity_poly.entity_id
_entity_poly.type
_entity_poly.pdbx_seq_one_letter_code
_entity_poly.pdbx_strand_id
1 'polypeptide(L)'
;MEILSLIKFVLIQVFGLVISLVAAGIFIFWIIRKFHSWRIATAFSVILVGISLFLFIPYAFPERLQYPFFLKTFGPADGPGLPFKNVVTFFLKESDMERVSNIARDPNDVPQPITRTSPELVKIELETKEVIAEMAPGISFNYWTFNGTVPGPFLRVREGDTVELMLKNHPSSIHHHNIDLHAVTGPGGGAVLTNIAPGESKTMTFKALNPGLYVYHCAHPNVATHDAHGMYGLILVEPKEGLPKVDREFYVMQGEFYSTGGLGKKGLQIFDAQKMLDGHPEYVVFNGKTKGLVGNMKANVGESVRIFIGNGGVNLISSFHVIGEIFDTVYPEASIGGALFKNVQTTLVPAGGAAITDFKLEVPGKYIFVDHALSRLDRGAWGVLEVAGDKNPEVFDGTENMPTTRGH
;
A
#
# COMPACT_ATOMS: atom_id res chain seq x y z
N MET A 1 -0.18 -22.73 -13.46
CA MET A 1 -1.20 -23.64 -12.89
C MET A 1 -2.58 -23.00 -12.76
N GLU A 2 -2.71 -21.69 -12.51
CA GLU A 2 -4.02 -21.06 -12.29
C GLU A 2 -4.77 -20.70 -13.56
N ILE A 3 -4.07 -20.30 -14.63
CA ILE A 3 -4.65 -20.22 -15.99
C ILE A 3 -5.23 -21.57 -16.37
N LEU A 4 -4.55 -22.69 -16.05
CA LEU A 4 -5.10 -24.02 -16.27
C LEU A 4 -6.33 -24.30 -15.39
N SER A 5 -6.41 -23.80 -14.15
CA SER A 5 -7.59 -24.00 -13.30
C SER A 5 -8.79 -23.18 -13.78
N LEU A 6 -8.56 -21.94 -14.22
CA LEU A 6 -9.58 -21.05 -14.77
C LEU A 6 -10.05 -21.55 -16.13
N ILE A 7 -9.13 -21.95 -17.00
CA ILE A 7 -9.44 -22.61 -18.27
C ILE A 7 -10.21 -23.90 -18.01
N LYS A 8 -9.80 -24.73 -17.04
CA LYS A 8 -10.50 -25.98 -16.72
C LYS A 8 -11.90 -25.74 -16.15
N PHE A 9 -12.08 -24.71 -15.32
CA PHE A 9 -13.39 -24.30 -14.82
C PHE A 9 -14.29 -23.79 -15.95
N VAL A 10 -13.79 -22.87 -16.79
CA VAL A 10 -14.52 -22.35 -17.95
C VAL A 10 -14.84 -23.48 -18.93
N LEU A 11 -13.90 -24.39 -19.20
CA LEU A 11 -14.12 -25.55 -20.07
C LEU A 11 -15.17 -26.50 -19.50
N ILE A 12 -15.15 -26.79 -18.19
CA ILE A 12 -16.16 -27.66 -17.56
C ILE A 12 -17.55 -27.01 -17.59
N GLN A 13 -17.65 -25.70 -17.34
CA GLN A 13 -18.91 -24.97 -17.39
C GLN A 13 -19.45 -24.86 -18.82
N VAL A 14 -18.60 -24.51 -19.79
CA VAL A 14 -18.96 -24.46 -21.21
C VAL A 14 -19.34 -25.86 -21.70
N PHE A 15 -18.61 -26.90 -21.30
CA PHE A 15 -18.94 -28.28 -21.66
C PHE A 15 -20.26 -28.75 -21.05
N GLY A 16 -20.53 -28.42 -19.78
CA GLY A 16 -21.80 -28.68 -19.13
C GLY A 16 -22.97 -27.96 -19.80
N LEU A 17 -22.78 -26.70 -20.19
CA LEU A 17 -23.75 -25.91 -20.94
C LEU A 17 -24.01 -26.51 -22.32
N VAL A 18 -22.97 -26.93 -23.04
CA VAL A 18 -23.08 -27.57 -24.36
C VAL A 18 -23.83 -28.90 -24.25
N ILE A 19 -23.52 -29.74 -23.26
CA ILE A 19 -24.27 -31.00 -23.04
C ILE A 19 -25.74 -30.71 -22.76
N SER A 20 -26.04 -29.72 -21.92
CA SER A 20 -27.41 -29.33 -21.59
C SER A 20 -28.18 -28.84 -22.83
N LEU A 21 -27.54 -28.00 -23.67
CA LEU A 21 -28.13 -27.50 -24.91
C LEU A 21 -28.33 -28.61 -25.96
N VAL A 22 -27.39 -29.55 -26.07
CA VAL A 22 -27.52 -30.70 -26.99
C VAL A 22 -28.61 -31.65 -26.52
N ALA A 23 -28.69 -31.96 -25.22
CA ALA A 23 -29.75 -32.78 -24.65
C ALA A 23 -31.12 -32.13 -24.82
N ALA A 24 -31.22 -30.81 -24.60
CA ALA A 24 -32.42 -30.04 -24.88
C ALA A 24 -32.80 -30.09 -26.36
N GLY A 25 -31.83 -29.92 -27.27
CA GLY A 25 -32.05 -30.02 -28.72
C GLY A 25 -32.58 -31.39 -29.16
N ILE A 26 -32.02 -32.48 -28.63
CA ILE A 26 -32.47 -33.85 -28.90
C ILE A 26 -33.88 -34.09 -28.36
N PHE A 27 -34.18 -33.60 -27.15
CA PHE A 27 -35.50 -33.71 -26.55
C PHE A 27 -36.55 -32.92 -27.34
N ILE A 28 -36.23 -31.70 -27.76
CA ILE A 28 -37.08 -30.87 -28.62
C ILE A 28 -37.32 -31.56 -29.98
N PHE A 29 -36.28 -32.11 -30.61
CA PHE A 29 -36.39 -32.86 -31.86
C PHE A 29 -37.34 -34.07 -31.72
N TRP A 30 -37.25 -34.80 -30.59
CA TRP A 30 -38.16 -35.90 -30.28
C TRP A 30 -39.61 -35.45 -30.07
N ILE A 31 -39.83 -34.32 -29.41
CA ILE A 31 -41.16 -33.73 -29.24
C ILE A 31 -41.75 -33.30 -30.57
N ILE A 32 -40.97 -32.62 -31.43
CA ILE A 32 -41.40 -32.21 -32.78
C ILE A 32 -41.84 -33.43 -33.60
N ARG A 33 -41.06 -34.51 -33.55
CA ARG A 33 -41.35 -35.75 -34.29
C ARG A 33 -42.61 -36.47 -33.78
N LYS A 34 -42.92 -36.35 -32.48
CA LYS A 34 -44.04 -37.06 -31.85
C LYS A 34 -45.37 -36.29 -31.87
N PHE A 35 -45.35 -34.96 -31.77
CA PHE A 35 -46.56 -34.15 -31.56
C PHE A 35 -47.09 -33.42 -32.81
N HIS A 36 -46.42 -33.47 -33.97
CA HIS A 36 -46.90 -32.93 -35.27
C HIS A 36 -47.43 -31.48 -35.25
N SER A 37 -47.10 -30.70 -34.20
CA SER A 37 -47.53 -29.31 -34.05
C SER A 37 -46.34 -28.46 -33.62
N TRP A 38 -45.84 -27.70 -34.58
CA TRP A 38 -44.71 -26.78 -34.41
C TRP A 38 -44.95 -25.80 -33.26
N ARG A 39 -46.20 -25.34 -33.05
CA ARG A 39 -46.55 -24.40 -31.97
C ARG A 39 -46.34 -24.99 -30.57
N ILE A 40 -46.68 -26.26 -30.39
CA ILE A 40 -46.52 -26.96 -29.10
C ILE A 40 -45.03 -27.21 -28.83
N ALA A 41 -44.28 -27.63 -29.85
CA ALA A 41 -42.84 -27.82 -29.73
C ALA A 41 -42.10 -26.52 -29.36
N THR A 42 -42.44 -25.40 -29.99
CA THR A 42 -41.83 -24.09 -29.65
C THR A 42 -42.17 -23.68 -28.22
N ALA A 43 -43.42 -23.83 -27.79
CA ALA A 43 -43.83 -23.51 -26.42
C ALA A 43 -43.07 -24.35 -25.37
N PHE A 44 -42.98 -25.66 -25.58
CA PHE A 44 -42.21 -26.54 -24.69
C PHE A 44 -40.72 -26.26 -24.71
N SER A 45 -40.15 -25.89 -25.85
CA SER A 45 -38.73 -25.51 -25.96
C SER A 45 -38.42 -24.26 -25.16
N VAL A 46 -39.26 -23.22 -25.28
CA VAL A 46 -39.12 -21.97 -24.52
C VAL A 46 -39.28 -22.22 -23.01
N ILE A 47 -40.24 -23.06 -22.62
CA ILE A 47 -40.44 -23.44 -21.21
C ILE A 47 -39.24 -24.24 -20.69
N LEU A 48 -38.73 -25.21 -21.45
CA LEU A 48 -37.61 -26.05 -21.03
C LEU A 48 -36.30 -25.24 -20.92
N VAL A 49 -36.02 -24.36 -21.89
CA VAL A 49 -34.86 -23.46 -21.84
C VAL A 49 -35.02 -22.45 -20.71
N GLY A 50 -36.22 -21.88 -20.52
CA GLY A 50 -36.53 -20.98 -19.41
C GLY A 50 -36.36 -21.64 -18.03
N ILE A 51 -36.86 -22.86 -17.84
CA ILE A 51 -36.70 -23.65 -16.61
C ILE A 51 -35.24 -24.05 -16.43
N SER A 52 -34.52 -24.45 -17.49
CA SER A 52 -33.11 -24.80 -17.39
C SER A 52 -32.25 -23.60 -17.01
N LEU A 53 -32.49 -22.42 -17.61
CA LEU A 53 -31.83 -21.18 -17.21
C LEU A 53 -32.20 -20.79 -15.77
N PHE A 54 -33.48 -20.89 -15.39
CA PHE A 54 -33.95 -20.58 -14.04
C PHE A 54 -33.41 -21.53 -12.96
N LEU A 55 -33.21 -22.81 -13.26
CA LEU A 55 -32.63 -23.79 -12.34
C LEU A 55 -31.11 -23.76 -12.35
N PHE A 56 -30.46 -23.37 -13.44
CA PHE A 56 -29.00 -23.38 -13.55
C PHE A 56 -28.38 -22.06 -13.08
N ILE A 57 -28.97 -20.90 -13.39
CA ILE A 57 -28.42 -19.58 -13.04
C ILE A 57 -28.25 -19.39 -11.52
N PRO A 58 -29.21 -19.75 -10.64
CA PRO A 58 -29.07 -19.58 -9.20
C PRO A 58 -28.06 -20.53 -8.54
N TYR A 59 -27.75 -21.68 -9.17
CA TYR A 59 -26.83 -22.68 -8.64
C TYR A 59 -25.46 -22.68 -9.33
N ALA A 60 -25.34 -22.07 -10.51
CA ALA A 60 -24.07 -21.83 -11.20
C ALA A 60 -23.32 -20.60 -10.65
N PHE A 61 -24.03 -19.69 -9.98
CA PHE A 61 -23.45 -18.61 -9.20
C PHE A 61 -23.61 -18.91 -7.70
N PRO A 62 -22.63 -19.54 -7.03
CA PRO A 62 -22.60 -19.58 -5.57
C PRO A 62 -22.79 -18.17 -4.98
N GLU A 63 -23.48 -18.02 -3.84
CA GLU A 63 -23.65 -16.74 -3.13
C GLU A 63 -22.33 -15.99 -2.87
N ARG A 64 -21.19 -16.71 -2.91
CA ARG A 64 -19.82 -16.17 -2.87
C ARG A 64 -19.38 -15.42 -4.15
N LEU A 65 -20.22 -15.40 -5.18
CA LEU A 65 -20.04 -14.65 -6.44
C LEU A 65 -21.04 -13.49 -6.56
N GLN A 66 -21.67 -13.04 -5.47
CA GLN A 66 -22.25 -11.68 -5.40
C GLN A 66 -21.15 -10.59 -5.42
N TYR A 67 -20.09 -10.78 -6.22
CA TYR A 67 -19.26 -9.67 -6.62
C TYR A 67 -20.09 -8.84 -7.58
N PRO A 68 -20.40 -7.59 -7.27
CA PRO A 68 -21.08 -6.76 -8.24
C PRO A 68 -20.12 -6.61 -9.43
N PHE A 69 -20.56 -7.02 -10.63
CA PHE A 69 -19.81 -6.83 -11.88
C PHE A 69 -19.34 -5.37 -12.05
N PHE A 70 -20.05 -4.45 -11.36
CA PHE A 70 -19.70 -3.05 -11.22
C PHE A 70 -19.74 -2.69 -9.74
N LEU A 71 -18.58 -2.44 -9.15
CA LEU A 71 -18.50 -1.95 -7.80
C LEU A 71 -19.08 -0.52 -7.75
N LYS A 72 -20.22 -0.34 -7.10
CA LYS A 72 -20.82 0.98 -6.89
C LYS A 72 -20.23 1.58 -5.62
N THR A 73 -19.40 2.61 -5.77
CA THR A 73 -18.97 3.43 -4.63
C THR A 73 -19.77 4.71 -4.53
N PHE A 74 -19.66 5.34 -3.37
CA PHE A 74 -20.23 6.66 -3.07
C PHE A 74 -19.15 7.72 -2.89
N GLY A 75 -17.93 7.45 -3.37
CA GLY A 75 -16.83 8.41 -3.35
C GLY A 75 -17.02 9.53 -4.40
N PRO A 76 -16.19 10.58 -4.36
CA PRO A 76 -16.27 11.72 -5.28
C PRO A 76 -15.88 11.40 -6.73
N ALA A 77 -15.42 10.16 -7.00
CA ALA A 77 -15.05 9.66 -8.33
C ALA A 77 -15.85 8.38 -8.65
N ASP A 78 -15.93 8.03 -9.94
CA ASP A 78 -16.41 6.71 -10.36
C ASP A 78 -15.62 5.64 -9.59
N GLY A 79 -16.32 4.77 -8.86
CA GLY A 79 -15.69 3.78 -8.00
C GLY A 79 -14.71 2.87 -8.72
N PRO A 80 -13.79 2.20 -7.97
CA PRO A 80 -12.89 1.23 -8.55
C PRO A 80 -13.71 0.03 -9.01
N GLY A 81 -14.29 0.11 -10.20
CA GLY A 81 -14.77 -1.06 -10.92
C GLY A 81 -13.57 -1.88 -11.36
N LEU A 82 -13.73 -3.19 -11.52
CA LEU A 82 -12.78 -4.00 -12.28
C LEU A 82 -12.84 -3.52 -13.74
N PRO A 83 -11.94 -2.66 -14.20
CA PRO A 83 -12.03 -2.16 -15.55
C PRO A 83 -11.39 -3.29 -16.34
N PHE A 84 -12.19 -4.18 -16.92
CA PHE A 84 -11.67 -5.26 -17.76
C PHE A 84 -10.66 -4.70 -18.77
N LYS A 85 -10.91 -3.47 -19.26
CA LYS A 85 -9.98 -2.66 -20.06
C LYS A 85 -8.62 -2.40 -19.38
N ASN A 86 -8.57 -1.98 -18.11
CA ASN A 86 -7.31 -1.67 -17.42
C ASN A 86 -6.54 -2.96 -17.09
N VAL A 87 -7.24 -4.04 -16.74
CA VAL A 87 -6.61 -5.35 -16.56
C VAL A 87 -5.99 -5.84 -17.87
N VAL A 88 -6.72 -5.75 -18.98
CA VAL A 88 -6.19 -6.09 -20.31
C VAL A 88 -5.01 -5.19 -20.67
N THR A 89 -5.12 -3.88 -20.45
CA THR A 89 -4.03 -2.92 -20.73
C THR A 89 -2.79 -3.22 -19.89
N PHE A 90 -2.97 -3.57 -18.62
CA PHE A 90 -1.87 -4.00 -17.74
C PHE A 90 -1.17 -5.22 -18.32
N PHE A 91 -1.88 -6.30 -18.64
CA PHE A 91 -1.24 -7.51 -19.19
C PHE A 91 -0.61 -7.30 -20.57
N LEU A 92 -1.14 -6.36 -21.38
CA LEU A 92 -0.53 -5.98 -22.66
C LEU A 92 0.78 -5.20 -22.47
N LYS A 93 0.94 -4.49 -21.35
CA LYS A 93 2.11 -3.65 -21.04
C LYS A 93 3.02 -4.21 -19.95
N GLU A 94 2.65 -5.32 -19.31
CA GLU A 94 3.39 -5.92 -18.19
C GLU A 94 4.84 -6.24 -18.59
N SER A 95 5.06 -6.70 -19.82
CA SER A 95 6.39 -6.99 -20.36
C SER A 95 7.30 -5.76 -20.44
N ASP A 96 6.71 -4.58 -20.56
CA ASP A 96 7.40 -3.31 -20.76
C ASP A 96 7.60 -2.57 -19.42
N MET A 97 6.95 -3.03 -18.35
CA MET A 97 7.11 -2.48 -17.02
C MET A 97 8.47 -2.86 -16.44
N GLU A 98 9.14 -1.87 -15.84
CA GLU A 98 10.39 -2.10 -15.15
C GLU A 98 10.19 -3.02 -13.95
N ARG A 99 11.10 -3.99 -13.80
CA ARG A 99 11.19 -4.84 -12.62
C ARG A 99 12.28 -4.33 -11.70
N VAL A 100 11.90 -3.76 -10.56
CA VAL A 100 12.86 -3.27 -9.56
C VAL A 100 13.18 -4.37 -8.55
N SER A 101 14.46 -4.51 -8.21
CA SER A 101 14.95 -5.57 -7.31
C SER A 101 14.57 -5.34 -5.85
N ASN A 102 14.53 -4.07 -5.43
CA ASN A 102 14.12 -3.68 -4.09
C ASN A 102 13.17 -2.48 -4.15
N ILE A 103 11.92 -2.68 -3.75
CA ILE A 103 10.93 -1.61 -3.66
C ILE A 103 11.08 -0.78 -2.38
N ALA A 104 11.70 -1.33 -1.33
CA ALA A 104 11.81 -0.64 -0.05
C ALA A 104 12.73 0.58 -0.16
N ARG A 105 12.23 1.74 0.28
CA ARG A 105 13.09 2.88 0.58
C ARG A 105 14.03 2.52 1.74
N ASP A 106 15.30 2.88 1.61
CA ASP A 106 16.26 2.75 2.70
C ASP A 106 15.80 3.62 3.90
N PRO A 107 15.61 3.04 5.09
CA PRO A 107 15.20 3.81 6.26
C PRO A 107 16.22 4.86 6.71
N ASN A 108 17.48 4.80 6.26
CA ASN A 108 18.49 5.84 6.55
C ASN A 108 18.38 7.06 5.64
N ASP A 109 17.52 7.02 4.61
CA ASP A 109 17.42 8.07 3.61
C ASP A 109 16.55 9.23 4.09
N VAL A 110 17.04 9.86 5.17
CA VAL A 110 16.52 11.08 5.77
C VAL A 110 17.51 12.20 5.41
N PRO A 111 17.06 13.27 4.71
CA PRO A 111 17.89 14.45 4.48
C PRO A 111 18.39 15.04 5.79
N GLN A 112 19.64 15.53 5.79
CA GLN A 112 20.28 16.12 6.98
C GLN A 112 19.48 17.32 7.53
N PRO A 113 19.55 17.58 8.85
CA PRO A 113 18.92 18.74 9.47
C PRO A 113 19.29 20.07 8.80
N ILE A 114 18.28 20.92 8.59
CA ILE A 114 18.46 22.22 7.96
C ILE A 114 19.19 23.16 8.92
N THR A 115 20.34 23.68 8.50
CA THR A 115 21.20 24.56 9.33
C THR A 115 21.00 26.05 9.07
N ARG A 116 20.28 26.43 8.01
CA ARG A 116 20.01 27.83 7.67
C ARG A 116 18.94 28.45 8.56
N THR A 117 19.01 29.77 8.70
CA THR A 117 18.16 30.56 9.61
C THR A 117 17.08 31.38 8.88
N SER A 118 17.16 31.50 7.55
CA SER A 118 16.20 32.22 6.71
C SER A 118 15.46 31.30 5.75
N PRO A 119 14.20 31.61 5.40
CA PRO A 119 13.47 30.92 4.33
C PRO A 119 14.14 31.07 2.96
N GLU A 120 14.01 30.04 2.12
CA GLU A 120 14.54 30.04 0.75
C GLU A 120 13.54 29.46 -0.26
N LEU A 121 13.87 29.56 -1.55
CA LEU A 121 13.20 28.80 -2.61
C LEU A 121 13.79 27.40 -2.69
N VAL A 122 13.05 26.39 -2.24
CA VAL A 122 13.45 24.98 -2.31
C VAL A 122 12.85 24.35 -3.56
N LYS A 123 13.69 23.82 -4.44
CA LYS A 123 13.25 23.12 -5.65
C LYS A 123 13.24 21.62 -5.42
N ILE A 124 12.11 20.99 -5.66
CA ILE A 124 11.92 19.55 -5.50
C ILE A 124 11.45 18.98 -6.83
N GLU A 125 12.08 17.90 -7.28
CA GLU A 125 11.65 17.13 -8.44
C GLU A 125 11.27 15.71 -8.00
N LEU A 126 10.06 15.30 -8.36
CA LEU A 126 9.56 13.95 -8.17
C LEU A 126 9.15 13.35 -9.50
N GLU A 127 9.39 12.05 -9.67
CA GLU A 127 8.94 11.29 -10.83
C GLU A 127 8.02 10.16 -10.37
N THR A 128 6.81 10.11 -10.89
CA THR A 128 5.89 8.99 -10.69
C THR A 128 6.22 7.88 -11.67
N LYS A 129 6.27 6.64 -11.18
CA LYS A 129 6.62 5.48 -11.99
C LYS A 129 5.89 4.23 -11.52
N GLU A 130 5.36 3.47 -12.48
CA GLU A 130 4.79 2.15 -12.25
C GLU A 130 5.84 1.06 -12.48
N VAL A 131 6.03 0.19 -11.50
CA VAL A 131 7.05 -0.86 -11.51
C VAL A 131 6.49 -2.18 -11.00
N ILE A 132 7.15 -3.29 -11.29
CA ILE A 132 6.86 -4.59 -10.67
C ILE A 132 8.00 -4.92 -9.71
N ALA A 133 7.68 -5.30 -8.48
CA ALA A 133 8.68 -5.64 -7.47
C ALA A 133 8.21 -6.76 -6.55
N GLU A 134 9.14 -7.39 -5.83
CA GLU A 134 8.79 -8.36 -4.79
C GLU A 134 8.36 -7.68 -3.49
N MET A 135 7.12 -7.97 -3.08
CA MET A 135 6.55 -7.64 -1.77
C MET A 135 6.98 -8.64 -0.70
N ALA A 136 7.10 -9.92 -1.09
CA ALA A 136 7.55 -11.01 -0.24
C ALA A 136 8.25 -12.07 -1.10
N PRO A 137 9.02 -13.01 -0.51
CA PRO A 137 9.81 -13.97 -1.29
C PRO A 137 8.98 -14.75 -2.33
N GLY A 138 9.24 -14.50 -3.62
CA GLY A 138 8.51 -15.11 -4.74
C GLY A 138 7.09 -14.58 -4.95
N ILE A 139 6.75 -13.42 -4.38
CA ILE A 139 5.45 -12.74 -4.45
C ILE A 139 5.67 -11.33 -4.95
N SER A 140 5.26 -11.07 -6.18
CA SER A 140 5.42 -9.76 -6.82
C SER A 140 4.10 -8.99 -6.82
N PHE A 141 4.19 -7.67 -6.80
CA PHE A 141 3.07 -6.76 -6.92
C PHE A 141 3.41 -5.65 -7.92
N ASN A 142 2.39 -5.09 -8.57
CA ASN A 142 2.54 -3.89 -9.36
C ASN A 142 2.47 -2.69 -8.42
N TYR A 143 3.55 -1.93 -8.32
CA TYR A 143 3.63 -0.76 -7.47
C TYR A 143 3.54 0.50 -8.31
N TRP A 144 2.85 1.50 -7.79
CA TRP A 144 2.87 2.85 -8.31
C TRP A 144 3.62 3.68 -7.27
N THR A 145 4.63 4.42 -7.72
CA THR A 145 5.64 4.96 -6.81
C THR A 145 5.89 6.43 -7.09
N PHE A 146 6.38 7.14 -6.06
CA PHE A 146 7.20 8.33 -6.26
C PHE A 146 8.68 7.89 -6.22
N ASN A 147 9.42 8.15 -7.30
CA ASN A 147 10.83 7.84 -7.51
C ASN A 147 11.21 6.36 -7.34
N GLY A 148 10.34 5.43 -7.76
CA GLY A 148 10.67 4.00 -7.89
C GLY A 148 10.69 3.20 -6.57
N THR A 149 10.34 3.81 -5.44
CA THR A 149 10.40 3.19 -4.11
C THR A 149 9.10 3.39 -3.33
N VAL A 150 8.86 2.53 -2.34
CA VAL A 150 7.78 2.65 -1.36
C VAL A 150 8.35 2.63 0.06
N PRO A 151 8.10 3.65 0.89
CA PRO A 151 7.47 4.91 0.50
C PRO A 151 8.33 5.71 -0.51
N GLY A 152 7.76 6.80 -1.04
CA GLY A 152 8.50 7.77 -1.84
C GLY A 152 9.58 8.52 -1.03
N PRO A 153 10.38 9.38 -1.69
CA PRO A 153 11.45 10.14 -1.04
C PRO A 153 11.01 10.90 0.21
N PHE A 154 11.85 10.90 1.24
CA PHE A 154 11.63 11.80 2.38
C PHE A 154 11.97 13.23 1.95
N LEU A 155 11.00 14.13 2.04
CA LEU A 155 11.20 15.54 1.74
C LEU A 155 11.45 16.30 3.04
N ARG A 156 12.41 17.23 3.04
CA ARG A 156 12.73 18.05 4.22
C ARG A 156 12.84 19.51 3.80
N VAL A 157 11.98 20.34 4.37
CA VAL A 157 11.92 21.80 4.15
C VAL A 157 11.81 22.49 5.50
N ARG A 158 12.02 23.80 5.52
CA ARG A 158 11.91 24.62 6.73
C ARG A 158 10.63 25.44 6.71
N GLU A 159 10.04 25.64 7.87
CA GLU A 159 8.94 26.57 8.06
C GLU A 159 9.29 27.95 7.46
N GLY A 160 8.40 28.42 6.59
CA GLY A 160 8.51 29.68 5.86
C GLY A 160 9.06 29.53 4.44
N ASP A 161 9.64 28.40 4.06
CA ASP A 161 10.16 28.18 2.71
C ASP A 161 9.08 28.32 1.64
N THR A 162 9.50 28.79 0.47
CA THR A 162 8.73 28.63 -0.75
C THR A 162 9.24 27.38 -1.45
N VAL A 163 8.38 26.40 -1.67
CA VAL A 163 8.71 25.14 -2.34
C VAL A 163 8.19 25.18 -3.77
N GLU A 164 9.07 25.02 -4.74
CA GLU A 164 8.75 24.79 -6.15
C GLU A 164 8.87 23.28 -6.42
N LEU A 165 7.74 22.59 -6.53
CA LEU A 165 7.68 21.15 -6.75
C LEU A 165 7.31 20.87 -8.21
N MET A 166 8.20 20.20 -8.93
CA MET A 166 7.94 19.63 -10.24
C MET A 166 7.61 18.15 -10.11
N LEU A 167 6.42 17.75 -10.56
CA LEU A 167 6.02 16.36 -10.68
C LEU A 167 6.09 15.94 -12.15
N LYS A 168 6.79 14.83 -12.42
CA LYS A 168 6.87 14.18 -13.72
C LYS A 168 6.17 12.83 -13.65
N ASN A 169 5.58 12.37 -14.75
CA ASN A 169 5.08 11.01 -14.85
C ASN A 169 5.86 10.28 -15.92
N HIS A 170 6.51 9.18 -15.54
CA HIS A 170 7.38 8.45 -16.43
C HIS A 170 6.58 7.98 -17.67
N PRO A 171 7.13 8.06 -18.90
CA PRO A 171 6.39 7.69 -20.11
C PRO A 171 5.90 6.24 -20.16
N SER A 172 6.52 5.35 -19.38
CA SER A 172 6.11 3.93 -19.29
C SER A 172 4.88 3.71 -18.39
N SER A 173 4.47 4.69 -17.59
CA SER A 173 3.29 4.58 -16.75
C SER A 173 2.02 4.37 -17.59
N ILE A 174 1.02 3.74 -16.99
CA ILE A 174 -0.28 3.49 -17.61
C ILE A 174 -1.30 4.52 -17.12
N HIS A 175 -1.16 4.95 -15.87
CA HIS A 175 -2.11 5.79 -15.17
C HIS A 175 -1.66 7.24 -15.13
N HIS A 176 -2.65 8.12 -15.01
CA HIS A 176 -2.41 9.50 -14.61
C HIS A 176 -2.06 9.54 -13.13
N HIS A 177 -1.20 10.46 -12.76
CA HIS A 177 -0.80 10.66 -11.38
C HIS A 177 -0.85 12.15 -11.02
N ASN A 178 -0.93 12.43 -9.73
CA ASN A 178 -0.77 13.77 -9.15
C ASN A 178 -0.20 13.63 -7.74
N ILE A 179 -0.10 14.73 -7.00
CA ILE A 179 0.33 14.70 -5.60
C ILE A 179 -0.51 15.65 -4.74
N ASP A 180 -1.02 15.11 -3.64
CA ASP A 180 -1.54 15.86 -2.48
C ASP A 180 -0.47 15.82 -1.39
N LEU A 181 -0.04 17.00 -0.92
CA LEU A 181 0.83 17.13 0.25
C LEU A 181 0.03 17.76 1.39
N HIS A 182 -0.05 17.09 2.54
CA HIS A 182 -0.77 17.64 3.69
C HIS A 182 -0.05 18.87 4.31
N ALA A 183 1.20 19.12 3.92
CA ALA A 183 1.93 20.35 4.25
C ALA A 183 1.45 21.59 3.48
N VAL A 184 0.61 21.42 2.44
CA VAL A 184 0.13 22.51 1.58
C VAL A 184 -1.18 23.07 2.12
N THR A 185 -1.17 24.35 2.54
CA THR A 185 -2.40 25.10 2.84
C THR A 185 -3.01 25.67 1.58
N GLY A 186 -3.61 24.82 0.76
CA GLY A 186 -4.29 25.19 -0.49
C GLY A 186 -5.26 24.10 -0.95
N PRO A 187 -6.19 24.40 -1.89
CA PRO A 187 -7.18 23.45 -2.35
C PRO A 187 -6.57 22.14 -2.88
N GLY A 188 -7.02 21.01 -2.32
CA GLY A 188 -6.58 19.67 -2.71
C GLY A 188 -5.09 19.40 -2.53
N GLY A 189 -4.40 20.17 -1.69
CA GLY A 189 -2.98 19.97 -1.36
C GLY A 189 -2.02 19.99 -2.56
N GLY A 190 -2.43 20.56 -3.70
CA GLY A 190 -1.67 20.57 -4.95
C GLY A 190 -2.12 19.56 -6.01
N ALA A 191 -3.02 18.64 -5.69
CA ALA A 191 -3.40 17.52 -6.56
C ALA A 191 -3.99 17.95 -7.91
N VAL A 192 -4.84 18.98 -7.90
CA VAL A 192 -5.47 19.49 -9.13
C VAL A 192 -4.42 20.14 -10.04
N LEU A 193 -3.43 20.84 -9.46
CA LEU A 193 -2.39 21.54 -10.19
C LEU A 193 -1.33 20.59 -10.77
N THR A 194 -1.19 19.40 -10.19
CA THR A 194 -0.16 18.41 -10.54
C THR A 194 -0.70 17.19 -11.27
N ASN A 195 -1.95 17.22 -11.76
CA ASN A 195 -2.51 16.11 -12.54
C ASN A 195 -1.86 15.98 -13.92
N ILE A 196 -1.10 14.89 -14.11
CA ILE A 196 -0.23 14.65 -15.27
C ILE A 196 -0.46 13.26 -15.88
N ALA A 197 -0.58 13.22 -17.21
CA ALA A 197 -0.58 11.98 -17.99
C ALA A 197 0.85 11.39 -18.08
N PRO A 198 1.01 10.11 -18.46
CA PRO A 198 2.33 9.55 -18.74
C PRO A 198 3.13 10.41 -19.75
N GLY A 199 4.37 10.74 -19.41
CA GLY A 199 5.26 11.61 -20.18
C GLY A 199 5.08 13.12 -19.94
N GLU A 200 4.07 13.53 -19.18
CA GLU A 200 3.86 14.94 -18.82
C GLU A 200 4.58 15.34 -17.52
N SER A 201 4.75 16.64 -17.36
CA SER A 201 5.21 17.24 -16.11
C SER A 201 4.46 18.53 -15.81
N LYS A 202 4.29 18.82 -14.52
CA LYS A 202 3.72 20.08 -14.03
C LYS A 202 4.48 20.54 -12.81
N THR A 203 4.54 21.86 -12.64
CA THR A 203 5.16 22.50 -11.49
C THR A 203 4.10 23.23 -10.69
N MET A 204 4.20 23.15 -9.37
CA MET A 204 3.44 23.98 -8.45
C MET A 204 4.38 24.67 -7.46
N THR A 205 3.91 25.76 -6.88
CA THR A 205 4.64 26.48 -5.85
C THR A 205 3.74 26.67 -4.64
N PHE A 206 4.25 26.39 -3.45
CA PHE A 206 3.54 26.63 -2.19
C PHE A 206 4.50 27.15 -1.13
N LYS A 207 3.95 27.78 -0.09
CA LYS A 207 4.74 28.16 1.08
C LYS A 207 4.52 27.13 2.20
N ALA A 208 5.59 26.61 2.78
CA ALA A 208 5.52 25.70 3.92
C ALA A 208 5.21 26.51 5.19
N LEU A 209 3.94 26.62 5.55
CA LEU A 209 3.48 27.55 6.60
C LEU A 209 3.58 26.98 8.01
N ASN A 210 3.37 25.68 8.17
CA ASN A 210 3.22 25.05 9.47
C ASN A 210 4.28 23.97 9.66
N PRO A 211 5.03 23.97 10.78
CA PRO A 211 5.95 22.89 11.09
C PRO A 211 5.19 21.61 11.46
N GLY A 212 5.73 20.47 11.05
CA GLY A 212 5.11 19.16 11.24
C GLY A 212 5.72 18.12 10.32
N LEU A 213 5.36 16.85 10.55
CA LEU A 213 5.64 15.77 9.61
C LEU A 213 4.33 15.37 8.94
N TYR A 214 4.29 15.52 7.63
CA TYR A 214 3.06 15.40 6.85
C TYR A 214 3.18 14.27 5.84
N VAL A 215 2.09 13.54 5.64
CA VAL A 215 1.99 12.61 4.52
C VAL A 215 1.85 13.40 3.23
N TYR A 216 2.48 12.91 2.17
CA TYR A 216 2.06 13.20 0.80
C TYR A 216 1.68 11.90 0.11
N HIS A 217 0.73 11.96 -0.81
CA HIS A 217 0.25 10.79 -1.54
C HIS A 217 -0.41 11.17 -2.87
N CYS A 218 -0.76 10.20 -3.70
CA CYS A 218 -1.42 10.46 -4.98
C CYS A 218 -2.93 10.60 -4.77
N ALA A 219 -3.50 11.70 -5.22
CA ALA A 219 -4.93 12.02 -5.12
C ALA A 219 -5.62 12.08 -6.50
N HIS A 220 -5.15 11.31 -7.47
CA HIS A 220 -5.89 11.09 -8.73
C HIS A 220 -7.18 10.31 -8.41
N PRO A 221 -8.30 10.51 -9.14
CA PRO A 221 -9.53 9.74 -8.95
C PRO A 221 -9.30 8.24 -8.71
N ASN A 222 -10.03 7.67 -7.74
CA ASN A 222 -9.70 6.42 -7.06
C ASN A 222 -8.44 6.50 -6.18
N VAL A 223 -8.32 7.59 -5.41
CA VAL A 223 -7.24 7.91 -4.47
C VAL A 223 -6.75 6.70 -3.68
N ALA A 224 -7.67 5.99 -3.01
CA ALA A 224 -7.31 4.82 -2.19
C ALA A 224 -6.62 3.70 -3.00
N THR A 225 -6.98 3.53 -4.27
CA THR A 225 -6.29 2.57 -5.16
C THR A 225 -4.86 3.00 -5.43
N HIS A 226 -4.62 4.28 -5.72
CA HIS A 226 -3.26 4.79 -5.93
C HIS A 226 -2.39 4.61 -4.68
N ASP A 227 -2.94 4.91 -3.51
CA ASP A 227 -2.23 4.76 -2.24
C ASP A 227 -1.98 3.28 -1.91
N ALA A 228 -2.96 2.39 -2.15
CA ALA A 228 -2.81 0.94 -1.98
C ALA A 228 -1.79 0.30 -2.94
N HIS A 229 -1.42 0.99 -4.02
CA HIS A 229 -0.32 0.62 -4.91
C HIS A 229 1.05 1.16 -4.45
N GLY A 230 1.11 1.95 -3.38
CA GLY A 230 2.34 2.44 -2.75
C GLY A 230 2.65 3.93 -2.97
N MET A 231 1.72 4.72 -3.50
CA MET A 231 1.96 6.14 -3.80
C MET A 231 1.82 7.03 -2.57
N TYR A 232 2.73 6.90 -1.61
CA TYR A 232 2.78 7.74 -0.41
C TYR A 232 4.21 7.98 0.06
N GLY A 233 4.42 9.06 0.81
CA GLY A 233 5.68 9.37 1.49
C GLY A 233 5.52 10.47 2.52
N LEU A 234 6.64 10.97 3.05
CA LEU A 234 6.65 12.00 4.09
C LEU A 234 7.38 13.27 3.65
N ILE A 235 6.81 14.42 4.06
CA ILE A 235 7.46 15.72 4.05
C ILE A 235 7.55 16.26 5.48
N LEU A 236 8.78 16.50 5.95
CA LEU A 236 9.06 17.21 7.18
C LEU A 236 9.16 18.71 6.88
N VAL A 237 8.32 19.50 7.53
CA VAL A 237 8.48 20.94 7.65
C VAL A 237 9.13 21.19 9.02
N GLU A 238 10.45 21.40 9.04
CA GLU A 238 11.17 21.71 10.26
C GLU A 238 10.74 23.07 10.83
N PRO A 239 10.59 23.21 12.15
CA PRO A 239 10.33 24.51 12.77
C PRO A 239 11.52 25.43 12.54
N LYS A 240 11.30 26.74 12.67
CA LYS A 240 12.34 27.76 12.38
C LYS A 240 13.64 27.54 13.15
N GLU A 241 13.54 27.05 14.39
CA GLU A 241 14.62 26.74 15.31
C GLU A 241 15.27 25.36 15.09
N GLY A 242 14.69 24.54 14.20
CA GLY A 242 15.08 23.15 13.97
C GLY A 242 14.57 22.19 15.06
N LEU A 243 14.68 20.89 14.80
CA LEU A 243 14.36 19.87 15.79
C LEU A 243 15.53 19.66 16.79
N PRO A 244 15.26 19.18 18.02
CA PRO A 244 16.32 18.73 18.91
C PRO A 244 17.22 17.70 18.22
N LYS A 245 18.53 17.83 18.43
CA LYS A 245 19.53 16.94 17.83
C LYS A 245 19.39 15.53 18.39
N VAL A 246 19.56 14.56 17.49
CA VAL A 246 19.69 13.14 17.79
C VAL A 246 20.85 12.56 17.00
N ASP A 247 21.33 11.39 17.38
CA ASP A 247 22.47 10.73 16.72
C ASP A 247 22.03 9.97 15.46
N ARG A 248 20.80 9.43 15.46
CA ARG A 248 20.21 8.69 14.34
C ARG A 248 18.80 9.16 14.02
N GLU A 249 18.51 9.35 12.74
CA GLU A 249 17.17 9.58 12.22
C GLU A 249 16.82 8.44 11.24
N PHE A 250 15.64 7.85 11.37
CA PHE A 250 15.14 6.82 10.46
C PHE A 250 13.77 7.17 9.89
N TYR A 251 13.57 6.82 8.62
CA TYR A 251 12.32 6.94 7.88
C TYR A 251 11.62 5.58 7.75
N VAL A 252 10.48 5.48 8.44
CA VAL A 252 9.65 4.28 8.40
C VAL A 252 8.25 4.68 7.96
N MET A 253 7.65 3.90 7.05
CA MET A 253 6.26 4.11 6.68
C MET A 253 5.53 2.78 6.58
N GLN A 254 4.44 2.66 7.34
CA GLN A 254 3.54 1.52 7.24
C GLN A 254 2.63 1.69 6.03
N GLY A 255 2.36 0.58 5.35
CA GLY A 255 1.34 0.51 4.32
C GLY A 255 0.73 -0.88 4.25
N GLU A 256 -0.40 -0.97 3.59
CA GLU A 256 -1.17 -2.20 3.45
C GLU A 256 -1.43 -2.50 1.97
N PHE A 257 -1.40 -3.79 1.61
CA PHE A 257 -1.49 -4.24 0.23
C PHE A 257 -2.57 -5.30 0.08
N TYR A 258 -3.42 -5.09 -0.92
CA TYR A 258 -4.61 -5.87 -1.21
C TYR A 258 -4.41 -6.65 -2.49
N SER A 259 -4.44 -7.98 -2.38
CA SER A 259 -4.21 -8.88 -3.49
C SER A 259 -5.34 -9.88 -3.62
N THR A 260 -5.65 -10.26 -4.86
CA THR A 260 -6.65 -11.31 -5.15
C THR A 260 -6.24 -12.66 -4.56
N GLY A 261 -4.95 -13.01 -4.61
CA GLY A 261 -4.40 -14.17 -3.92
C GLY A 261 -4.48 -14.02 -2.41
N GLY A 262 -4.50 -15.15 -1.69
CA GLY A 262 -4.36 -15.13 -0.23
C GLY A 262 -2.91 -14.89 0.21
N LEU A 263 -2.73 -14.66 1.52
CA LEU A 263 -1.40 -14.53 2.14
C LEU A 263 -0.48 -15.70 1.74
N GLY A 264 0.75 -15.39 1.32
CA GLY A 264 1.76 -16.36 0.89
C GLY A 264 1.60 -16.89 -0.54
N LYS A 265 0.58 -16.44 -1.29
CA LYS A 265 0.40 -16.85 -2.69
C LYS A 265 1.55 -16.32 -3.57
N LYS A 266 2.27 -17.24 -4.23
CA LYS A 266 3.39 -16.93 -5.12
C LYS A 266 2.96 -16.39 -6.48
N GLY A 267 3.88 -15.67 -7.12
CA GLY A 267 3.71 -15.05 -8.43
C GLY A 267 3.28 -13.59 -8.35
N LEU A 268 3.04 -12.99 -9.51
CA LEU A 268 2.51 -11.63 -9.63
C LEU A 268 1.06 -11.61 -9.11
N GLN A 269 0.84 -10.84 -8.07
CA GLN A 269 -0.47 -10.65 -7.46
C GLN A 269 -1.19 -9.47 -8.11
N ILE A 270 -2.47 -9.67 -8.41
CA ILE A 270 -3.36 -8.63 -8.92
C ILE A 270 -4.07 -7.96 -7.75
N PHE A 271 -4.18 -6.63 -7.80
CA PHE A 271 -4.89 -5.82 -6.82
C PHE A 271 -6.36 -6.24 -6.65
N ASP A 272 -6.87 -6.21 -5.41
CA ASP A 272 -8.26 -6.53 -5.08
C ASP A 272 -8.96 -5.33 -4.42
N ALA A 273 -9.77 -4.62 -5.21
CA ALA A 273 -10.49 -3.43 -4.77
C ALA A 273 -11.55 -3.72 -3.70
N GLN A 274 -12.15 -4.92 -3.71
CA GLN A 274 -13.18 -5.26 -2.72
C GLN A 274 -12.52 -5.48 -1.35
N LYS A 275 -11.42 -6.24 -1.31
CA LYS A 275 -10.65 -6.41 -0.06
C LYS A 275 -10.14 -5.08 0.49
N MET A 276 -9.75 -4.16 -0.39
CA MET A 276 -9.41 -2.79 0.01
C MET A 276 -10.60 -2.10 0.67
N LEU A 277 -11.79 -2.12 0.08
CA LEU A 277 -12.95 -1.46 0.68
C LEU A 277 -13.42 -2.12 1.98
N ASP A 278 -13.23 -3.42 2.11
CA ASP A 278 -13.57 -4.17 3.33
C ASP A 278 -12.50 -4.03 4.42
N GLY A 279 -11.34 -3.42 4.14
CA GLY A 279 -10.24 -3.28 5.09
C GLY A 279 -9.53 -4.60 5.43
N HIS A 280 -9.48 -5.53 4.47
CA HIS A 280 -8.86 -6.84 4.62
C HIS A 280 -7.57 -6.99 3.79
N PRO A 281 -6.45 -6.36 4.17
CA PRO A 281 -5.21 -6.48 3.42
C PRO A 281 -4.61 -7.87 3.60
N GLU A 282 -3.93 -8.39 2.58
CA GLU A 282 -3.09 -9.58 2.74
C GLU A 282 -1.82 -9.24 3.49
N TYR A 283 -1.17 -8.14 3.12
CA TYR A 283 0.10 -7.72 3.67
C TYR A 283 -0.03 -6.36 4.35
N VAL A 284 0.60 -6.23 5.51
CA VAL A 284 0.83 -4.96 6.18
C VAL A 284 2.33 -4.94 6.42
N VAL A 285 3.03 -3.92 5.94
CA VAL A 285 4.49 -3.92 5.89
C VAL A 285 5.05 -2.54 6.19
N PHE A 286 6.30 -2.49 6.64
CA PHE A 286 7.08 -1.26 6.67
C PHE A 286 7.94 -1.15 5.41
N ASN A 287 7.92 0.01 4.77
CA ASN A 287 8.66 0.35 3.56
C ASN A 287 8.38 -0.63 2.41
N GLY A 288 7.09 -0.83 2.09
CA GLY A 288 6.63 -1.41 0.82
C GLY A 288 6.74 -2.93 0.66
N LYS A 289 7.53 -3.62 1.50
CA LYS A 289 7.71 -5.07 1.43
C LYS A 289 8.00 -5.71 2.79
N THR A 290 7.75 -7.02 2.88
CA THR A 290 8.20 -7.82 4.02
C THR A 290 9.71 -7.70 4.20
N LYS A 291 10.15 -7.55 5.45
CA LYS A 291 11.56 -7.32 5.81
C LYS A 291 12.19 -6.06 5.17
N GLY A 292 11.38 -5.06 4.80
CA GLY A 292 11.89 -3.82 4.17
C GLY A 292 12.93 -3.07 5.01
N LEU A 293 12.86 -3.19 6.33
CA LEU A 293 13.78 -2.54 7.27
C LEU A 293 14.99 -3.42 7.68
N VAL A 294 14.90 -4.74 7.49
CA VAL A 294 15.84 -5.70 8.08
C VAL A 294 17.22 -5.59 7.44
N GLY A 295 18.25 -5.43 8.27
CA GLY A 295 19.64 -5.30 7.85
C GLY A 295 20.07 -3.88 7.47
N ASN A 296 19.13 -2.94 7.42
CA ASN A 296 19.38 -1.55 7.01
C ASN A 296 19.42 -0.59 8.20
N MET A 297 18.79 -0.91 9.33
CA MET A 297 18.77 -0.02 10.51
C MET A 297 19.83 -0.44 11.52
N LYS A 298 20.80 0.45 11.79
CA LYS A 298 21.91 0.21 12.72
C LYS A 298 22.18 1.42 13.62
N ALA A 299 22.49 1.16 14.87
CA ALA A 299 22.88 2.17 15.86
C ALA A 299 23.87 1.60 16.88
N ASN A 300 24.34 2.44 17.79
CA ASN A 300 25.21 2.05 18.90
C ASN A 300 24.59 2.37 20.26
N VAL A 301 24.94 1.58 21.28
CA VAL A 301 24.63 1.91 22.68
C VAL A 301 25.11 3.33 22.99
N GLY A 302 24.25 4.10 23.65
CA GLY A 302 24.45 5.51 24.00
C GLY A 302 23.89 6.49 22.97
N GLU A 303 23.63 6.07 21.73
CA GLU A 303 23.03 6.91 20.70
C GLU A 303 21.54 7.18 21.00
N SER A 304 21.10 8.39 20.68
CA SER A 304 19.70 8.81 20.63
C SER A 304 19.13 8.60 19.23
N VAL A 305 17.94 8.02 19.15
CA VAL A 305 17.28 7.62 17.90
C VAL A 305 15.96 8.35 17.76
N ARG A 306 15.72 8.96 16.59
CA ARG A 306 14.42 9.48 16.15
C ARG A 306 13.87 8.64 15.01
N ILE A 307 12.62 8.24 15.12
CA ILE A 307 11.86 7.60 14.04
C ILE A 307 10.80 8.57 13.53
N PHE A 308 10.86 8.86 12.23
CA PHE A 308 9.76 9.47 11.50
C PHE A 308 8.89 8.35 10.96
N ILE A 309 7.78 8.05 11.67
CA ILE A 309 6.86 6.96 11.32
C ILE A 309 5.61 7.50 10.64
N GLY A 310 5.45 7.21 9.36
CA GLY A 310 4.23 7.48 8.60
C GLY A 310 3.32 6.25 8.53
N ASN A 311 2.05 6.48 8.24
CA ASN A 311 1.13 5.42 7.86
C ASN A 311 0.37 5.84 6.59
N GLY A 312 0.73 5.24 5.46
CA GLY A 312 0.09 5.49 4.17
C GLY A 312 -1.37 5.04 4.14
N GLY A 313 -1.82 4.28 5.13
CA GLY A 313 -3.16 3.70 5.14
C GLY A 313 -3.29 2.60 4.09
N VAL A 314 -4.46 2.42 3.48
CA VAL A 314 -5.62 3.32 3.38
C VAL A 314 -6.70 3.16 4.47
N ASN A 315 -6.72 2.05 5.20
CA ASN A 315 -7.76 1.72 6.20
C ASN A 315 -7.21 1.59 7.61
N LEU A 316 -6.06 0.94 7.79
CA LEU A 316 -5.62 0.53 9.12
C LEU A 316 -4.87 1.65 9.86
N ILE A 317 -5.13 1.77 11.16
CA ILE A 317 -4.33 2.56 12.11
C ILE A 317 -3.23 1.68 12.66
N SER A 318 -1.97 2.15 12.66
CA SER A 318 -0.85 1.42 13.26
C SER A 318 -0.86 1.60 14.77
N SER A 319 -0.68 0.51 15.52
CA SER A 319 -0.31 0.55 16.94
C SER A 319 1.21 0.43 17.05
N PHE A 320 1.94 1.47 16.67
CA PHE A 320 3.39 1.40 16.49
C PHE A 320 4.12 1.22 17.82
N HIS A 321 4.99 0.22 17.88
CA HIS A 321 5.77 -0.15 19.06
C HIS A 321 7.17 -0.64 18.64
N VAL A 322 8.16 -0.43 19.52
CA VAL A 322 9.50 -1.00 19.40
C VAL A 322 9.72 -1.93 20.59
N ILE A 323 9.74 -3.23 20.33
CA ILE A 323 9.95 -4.25 21.36
C ILE A 323 11.35 -4.06 21.96
N GLY A 324 11.39 -3.93 23.29
CA GLY A 324 12.61 -3.70 24.05
C GLY A 324 12.86 -2.24 24.41
N GLU A 325 12.04 -1.30 23.91
CA GLU A 325 12.20 0.13 24.19
C GLU A 325 10.93 0.81 24.71
N ILE A 326 11.14 1.98 25.31
CA ILE A 326 10.08 2.93 25.67
C ILE A 326 10.37 4.23 24.91
N PHE A 327 9.34 4.82 24.29
CA PHE A 327 9.51 6.12 23.66
C PHE A 327 9.63 7.20 24.75
N ASP A 328 10.84 7.75 24.90
CA ASP A 328 11.12 8.89 25.78
C ASP A 328 10.26 10.08 25.41
N THR A 329 10.12 10.33 24.11
CA THR A 329 9.27 11.40 23.56
C THR A 329 8.46 10.89 22.39
N VAL A 330 7.18 11.23 22.37
CA VAL A 330 6.34 11.09 21.18
C VAL A 330 5.75 12.45 20.82
N TYR A 331 5.84 12.80 19.54
CA TYR A 331 5.05 13.86 18.92
C TYR A 331 3.77 13.18 18.40
N PRO A 332 2.69 13.13 19.19
CA PRO A 332 1.45 12.47 18.78
C PRO A 332 0.92 13.13 17.52
N GLU A 333 0.50 12.31 16.55
CA GLU A 333 0.04 12.77 15.24
C GLU A 333 1.05 13.70 14.52
N ALA A 334 2.33 13.58 14.90
CA ALA A 334 3.45 14.41 14.46
C ALA A 334 3.23 15.93 14.55
N SER A 335 2.46 16.38 15.54
CA SER A 335 2.21 17.79 15.81
C SER A 335 3.46 18.48 16.42
N ILE A 336 4.35 18.99 15.56
CA ILE A 336 5.50 19.79 16.00
C ILE A 336 5.02 21.14 16.55
N GLY A 337 5.45 21.47 17.78
CA GLY A 337 4.95 22.64 18.52
C GLY A 337 3.69 22.35 19.34
N GLY A 338 3.10 21.16 19.22
CA GLY A 338 2.00 20.67 20.03
C GLY A 338 2.44 20.04 21.36
N ALA A 339 1.52 19.30 21.99
CA ALA A 339 1.80 18.58 23.22
C ALA A 339 2.73 17.39 22.95
N LEU A 340 3.77 17.23 23.78
CA LEU A 340 4.66 16.08 23.74
C LEU A 340 4.22 15.04 24.77
N PHE A 341 4.17 13.77 24.35
CA PHE A 341 3.98 12.66 25.29
C PHE A 341 5.34 12.10 25.69
N LYS A 342 5.42 11.61 26.93
CA LYS A 342 6.66 11.08 27.53
C LYS A 342 6.39 9.69 28.09
N ASN A 343 7.40 8.81 28.05
CA ASN A 343 7.32 7.44 28.58
C ASN A 343 6.19 6.62 27.93
N VAL A 344 6.08 6.66 26.61
CA VAL A 344 5.01 5.99 25.86
C VAL A 344 5.50 4.64 25.35
N GLN A 345 4.78 3.56 25.65
CA GLN A 345 5.12 2.23 25.14
C GLN A 345 4.75 2.06 23.67
N THR A 346 3.57 2.52 23.27
CA THR A 346 2.96 2.28 21.95
C THR A 346 2.19 3.52 21.56
N THR A 347 2.37 4.01 20.34
CA THR A 347 1.66 5.18 19.82
C THR A 347 0.78 4.81 18.64
N LEU A 348 -0.39 5.45 18.54
CA LEU A 348 -1.24 5.31 17.38
C LEU A 348 -0.70 6.17 16.23
N VAL A 349 -0.68 5.62 15.02
CA VAL A 349 -0.36 6.36 13.79
C VAL A 349 -1.58 6.26 12.85
N PRO A 350 -2.37 7.34 12.70
CA PRO A 350 -3.58 7.34 11.87
C PRO A 350 -3.30 6.98 10.41
N ALA A 351 -4.27 6.40 9.71
CA ALA A 351 -4.18 6.26 8.25
C ALA A 351 -4.10 7.65 7.60
N GLY A 352 -3.15 7.84 6.68
CA GLY A 352 -2.86 9.17 6.12
C GLY A 352 -2.20 10.13 7.12
N GLY A 353 -1.68 9.63 8.24
CA GLY A 353 -1.04 10.40 9.29
C GLY A 353 0.39 9.94 9.59
N ALA A 354 1.00 10.58 10.59
CA ALA A 354 2.36 10.26 11.03
C ALA A 354 2.51 10.44 12.55
N ALA A 355 3.62 9.97 13.11
CA ALA A 355 4.10 10.30 14.44
C ALA A 355 5.64 10.44 14.41
N ILE A 356 6.20 11.08 15.42
CA ILE A 356 7.65 11.14 15.62
C ILE A 356 7.95 10.57 17.01
N THR A 357 8.89 9.63 17.10
CA THR A 357 9.28 9.02 18.37
C THR A 357 10.78 9.18 18.59
N ASP A 358 11.17 9.62 19.78
CA ASP A 358 12.56 9.68 20.21
C ASP A 358 12.78 8.73 21.39
N PHE A 359 13.88 8.00 21.40
CA PHE A 359 14.33 7.15 22.50
C PHE A 359 15.87 7.03 22.50
N LYS A 360 16.43 6.61 23.63
CA LYS A 360 17.87 6.32 23.77
C LYS A 360 18.11 4.81 23.82
N LEU A 361 19.32 4.38 23.47
CA LEU A 361 19.71 2.97 23.46
C LEU A 361 20.69 2.65 24.59
N GLU A 362 20.25 1.90 25.59
CA GLU A 362 21.08 1.56 26.77
C GLU A 362 21.78 0.21 26.66
N VAL A 363 21.28 -0.71 25.82
CA VAL A 363 21.71 -2.11 25.78
C VAL A 363 21.90 -2.57 24.32
N PRO A 364 22.95 -3.35 24.00
CA PRO A 364 23.14 -3.86 22.65
C PRO A 364 22.15 -5.00 22.38
N GLY A 365 21.70 -5.14 21.13
CA GLY A 365 20.73 -6.16 20.77
C GLY A 365 19.97 -5.88 19.49
N LYS A 366 18.87 -6.61 19.30
CA LYS A 366 17.93 -6.40 18.20
C LYS A 366 16.63 -5.86 18.75
N TYR A 367 16.25 -4.70 18.28
CA TYR A 367 15.01 -4.03 18.66
C TYR A 367 14.01 -4.18 17.53
N ILE A 368 12.84 -4.73 17.84
CA ILE A 368 11.88 -5.18 16.81
C ILE A 368 10.75 -4.15 16.69
N PHE A 369 10.66 -3.54 15.52
CA PHE A 369 9.62 -2.59 15.18
C PHE A 369 8.38 -3.37 14.81
N VAL A 370 7.21 -3.00 15.32
CA VAL A 370 5.96 -3.74 15.09
C VAL A 370 4.75 -2.82 14.96
N ASP A 371 3.76 -3.27 14.21
CA ASP A 371 2.37 -2.91 14.48
C ASP A 371 1.80 -3.86 15.54
N HIS A 372 1.51 -3.32 16.73
CA HIS A 372 1.11 -4.09 17.91
C HIS A 372 -0.34 -4.61 17.86
N ALA A 373 -1.08 -4.36 16.77
CA ALA A 373 -2.16 -5.26 16.38
C ALA A 373 -1.54 -6.57 15.82
N LEU A 374 -0.96 -7.37 16.73
CA LEU A 374 0.13 -8.31 16.47
C LEU A 374 -0.14 -9.37 15.39
N SER A 375 -1.38 -9.69 15.05
CA SER A 375 -1.67 -10.54 13.88
C SER A 375 -1.11 -9.95 12.57
N ARG A 376 -0.80 -8.65 12.53
CA ARG A 376 -0.16 -7.98 11.40
C ARG A 376 1.32 -8.33 11.26
N LEU A 377 1.98 -8.87 12.29
CA LEU A 377 3.34 -9.42 12.19
C LEU A 377 3.42 -10.54 11.16
N ASP A 378 2.46 -11.46 11.20
CA ASP A 378 2.35 -12.57 10.25
C ASP A 378 2.06 -12.09 8.81
N ARG A 379 1.61 -10.84 8.67
CA ARG A 379 1.38 -10.14 7.39
C ARG A 379 2.58 -9.29 6.95
N GLY A 380 3.63 -9.21 7.76
CA GLY A 380 4.90 -8.56 7.45
C GLY A 380 5.18 -7.24 8.16
N ALA A 381 4.36 -6.84 9.13
CA ALA A 381 4.44 -5.52 9.77
C ALA A 381 5.53 -5.48 10.86
N TRP A 382 6.76 -5.81 10.48
CA TRP A 382 7.90 -5.83 11.38
C TRP A 382 9.21 -5.40 10.73
N GLY A 383 10.12 -4.90 11.56
CA GLY A 383 11.49 -4.52 11.19
C GLY A 383 12.46 -4.71 12.35
N VAL A 384 13.75 -4.53 12.08
CA VAL A 384 14.81 -4.74 13.08
C VAL A 384 15.79 -3.58 13.04
N LEU A 385 15.99 -2.96 14.20
CA LEU A 385 17.13 -2.10 14.49
C LEU A 385 18.22 -2.92 15.20
N GLU A 386 19.40 -2.99 14.60
CA GLU A 386 20.56 -3.68 15.17
C GLU A 386 21.43 -2.69 15.94
N VAL A 387 21.61 -2.95 17.24
CA VAL A 387 22.35 -2.07 18.15
C VAL A 387 23.61 -2.77 18.64
N ALA A 388 24.76 -2.17 18.37
CA ALA A 388 26.06 -2.66 18.81
C ALA A 388 26.57 -1.88 20.02
N GLY A 389 27.39 -2.51 20.87
CA GLY A 389 27.99 -1.87 22.04
C GLY A 389 28.25 -2.85 23.17
N ASP A 390 28.68 -2.32 24.31
CA ASP A 390 28.94 -3.10 25.52
C ASP A 390 27.63 -3.42 26.26
N LYS A 391 27.55 -4.63 26.81
CA LYS A 391 26.41 -5.03 27.65
C LYS A 391 26.35 -4.16 28.92
N ASN A 392 25.14 -3.89 29.39
CA ASN A 392 24.91 -3.19 30.65
C ASN A 392 23.99 -4.02 31.58
N PRO A 393 24.55 -4.93 32.40
CA PRO A 393 23.77 -5.79 33.29
C PRO A 393 22.97 -5.04 34.38
N GLU A 394 23.34 -3.79 34.68
CA GLU A 394 22.56 -2.95 35.62
C GLU A 394 21.23 -2.52 35.02
N VAL A 395 21.12 -2.46 33.68
CA VAL A 395 19.89 -2.12 32.96
C VAL A 395 19.14 -3.39 32.53
N PHE A 396 19.83 -4.36 31.92
CA PHE A 396 19.23 -5.61 31.47
C PHE A 396 20.24 -6.77 31.54
N ASP A 397 20.02 -7.70 32.47
CA ASP A 397 20.79 -8.94 32.60
C ASP A 397 20.00 -10.13 32.06
N GLY A 398 20.35 -10.58 30.85
CA GLY A 398 19.73 -11.71 30.18
C GLY A 398 20.70 -12.88 29.99
N THR A 399 20.27 -14.10 30.33
CA THR A 399 21.05 -15.31 30.04
C THR A 399 21.10 -15.55 28.53
N GLU A 400 22.30 -15.67 27.97
CA GLU A 400 22.62 -15.78 26.54
C GLU A 400 22.20 -17.13 25.90
N ASN A 401 21.00 -17.63 26.20
CA ASN A 401 20.42 -18.84 25.61
C ASN A 401 19.30 -18.52 24.61
N MET A 402 19.47 -17.46 23.82
CA MET A 402 18.61 -17.24 22.64
C MET A 402 19.08 -18.20 21.53
N PRO A 403 18.26 -19.16 21.09
CA PRO A 403 18.64 -20.05 19.99
C PRO A 403 18.88 -19.18 18.75
N THR A 404 20.07 -19.30 18.15
CA THR A 404 20.51 -18.56 16.95
C THR A 404 19.61 -18.73 15.72
N THR A 405 18.50 -19.48 15.83
CA THR A 405 17.65 -19.87 14.71
C THR A 405 16.15 -19.61 14.86
N ARG A 406 15.60 -19.14 15.99
CA ARG A 406 14.15 -18.81 16.06
C ARG A 406 13.78 -17.72 17.07
N GLY A 407 13.22 -16.64 16.54
CA GLY A 407 12.04 -15.92 17.07
C GLY A 407 12.16 -15.23 18.43
N HIS A 408 12.08 -13.90 18.36
CA HIS A 408 12.23 -12.88 19.41
C HIS A 408 13.68 -12.52 19.72
#